data_AF-A0A1F3N9A2-F1
#
_entry.id   AF-A0A1F3N9A2-F1
#
_cell.length_a   1.000
_cell.length_b   1.000
_cell.length_c   1.000
_cell.angle_alpha   90.00
_cell.angle_beta   90.00
_cell.angle_gamma   90.00
#
_symmetry.space_group_name_H-M   'P 1'
#
loop_
_entity.id
_entity.type
_entity.pdbx_description
1 polymer ?
#
loop_
_entity_poly.entity_id
_entity_poly.type
_entity_poly.pdbx_seq_one_letter_code
_entity_poly.pdbx_strand_id
1 'polypeptide(L)'
;MIEIGKALYESGEKIDNQKLLDYLNLNKTEATKKRYLFLVELLGLKWTKQYDEMLKKIGPSFPVLDTSGPDQGRKDSKFGLKINIDTVTIKNSIFT
;
A
#
# COMPACT_ATOMS: atom_id res chain seq x y z
N MET A 1 -3.44 -4.29 8.57
CA MET A 1 -3.52 -3.41 7.38
C MET A 1 -4.79 -2.58 7.27
N ILE A 2 -5.93 -3.07 7.75
CA ILE A 2 -7.23 -2.38 7.63
C ILE A 2 -7.20 -0.96 8.21
N GLU A 3 -6.67 -0.78 9.42
CA GLU A 3 -6.56 0.54 10.07
C GLU A 3 -5.74 1.55 9.26
N ILE A 4 -4.64 1.10 8.65
CA ILE A 4 -3.80 1.93 7.78
C ILE A 4 -4.57 2.33 6.52
N GLY A 5 -5.29 1.38 5.92
CA GLY A 5 -6.15 1.66 4.77
C GLY A 5 -7.26 2.67 5.11
N LYS A 6 -7.88 2.54 6.29
CA LYS A 6 -8.93 3.45 6.77
C LYS A 6 -8.37 4.85 7.00
N ALA A 7 -7.27 4.96 7.74
CA ALA A 7 -6.60 6.23 7.96
C ALA A 7 -6.20 6.90 6.64
N LEU A 8 -5.63 6.16 5.69
CA LEU A 8 -5.24 6.67 4.38
C LEU A 8 -6.44 7.16 3.55
N TYR A 9 -7.56 6.44 3.58
CA TYR A 9 -8.78 6.82 2.87
C TYR A 9 -9.43 8.09 3.47
N GLU A 10 -9.66 8.10 4.78
CA GLU A 10 -10.27 9.25 5.50
C GLU A 10 -9.46 10.52 5.38
N SER A 11 -8.14 10.38 5.26
CA SER A 11 -7.23 11.50 5.10
C SER A 11 -6.86 11.78 3.64
N GLY A 12 -7.43 11.07 2.65
CA GLY A 12 -7.07 11.21 1.23
C GLY A 12 -7.17 12.64 0.67
N GLU A 13 -8.08 13.47 1.19
CA GLU A 13 -8.19 14.90 0.84
C GLU A 13 -7.30 15.83 1.68
N LYS A 14 -6.81 15.35 2.84
CA LYS A 14 -6.03 16.12 3.83
C LYS A 14 -4.56 15.71 3.90
N ILE A 15 -4.19 14.57 3.31
CA ILE A 15 -2.83 14.06 3.32
C ILE A 15 -1.98 14.94 2.42
N ASP A 16 -0.94 15.48 3.03
CA ASP A 16 0.22 15.98 2.31
C ASP A 16 0.97 14.76 1.75
N ASN A 17 0.59 14.36 0.53
CA ASN A 17 1.17 13.22 -0.18
C ASN A 17 2.68 13.33 -0.29
N GLN A 18 3.22 14.56 -0.36
CA GLN A 18 4.65 14.79 -0.40
C GLN A 18 5.29 14.43 0.94
N LYS A 19 4.76 14.90 2.08
CA LYS A 19 5.27 14.52 3.41
C LYS A 19 5.20 13.03 3.68
N LEU A 20 4.11 12.38 3.26
CA LEU A 20 3.97 10.93 3.43
C LEU A 20 5.00 10.17 2.58
N LEU A 21 5.22 10.60 1.34
CA LEU A 21 6.27 10.06 0.47
C LEU A 21 7.67 10.29 1.05
N ASP A 22 7.93 11.47 1.60
CA ASP A 22 9.21 11.79 2.23
C ASP A 22 9.44 10.88 3.44
N TYR A 23 8.43 10.66 4.28
CA TYR A 23 8.49 9.71 5.39
C TYR A 23 8.73 8.27 4.91
N LEU A 24 8.02 7.82 3.87
CA LEU A 24 8.21 6.48 3.29
C LEU A 24 9.61 6.32 2.66
N ASN A 25 10.15 7.39 2.09
CA ASN A 25 11.50 7.41 1.53
C ASN A 25 12.57 7.38 2.62
N LEU A 26 12.35 8.07 3.75
CA LEU A 26 13.26 8.07 4.90
C LEU A 26 13.29 6.71 5.62
N ASN A 27 12.15 6.01 5.73
CA ASN A 27 12.05 4.78 6.51
C ASN A 27 12.54 3.50 5.82
N LYS A 28 13.17 3.60 4.63
CA LYS A 28 13.92 2.57 3.86
C LYS A 28 13.31 1.17 3.68
N THR A 29 12.15 0.84 4.26
CA THR A 29 11.56 -0.49 4.16
C THR A 29 10.77 -0.58 2.86
N GLU A 30 11.38 -1.19 1.86
CA GLU A 30 10.79 -1.46 0.55
C GLU A 30 9.39 -2.10 0.66
N ALA A 31 9.20 -2.99 1.64
CA ALA A 31 7.90 -3.60 1.96
C ALA A 31 6.80 -2.57 2.26
N THR A 32 7.13 -1.50 2.98
CA THR A 32 6.17 -0.43 3.32
C THR A 32 5.77 0.37 2.08
N LYS A 33 6.74 0.70 1.22
CA LYS A 33 6.47 1.38 -0.06
C LYS A 33 5.55 0.54 -0.94
N LYS A 34 5.81 -0.76 -1.04
CA LYS A 34 4.98 -1.71 -1.80
C LYS A 34 3.54 -1.75 -1.30
N ARG A 35 3.35 -1.90 0.02
CA ARG A 35 2.01 -1.88 0.66
C ARG A 35 1.29 -0.55 0.44
N TYR A 36 2.00 0.56 0.55
CA TYR A 36 1.44 1.89 0.32
C TYR A 36 0.95 2.07 -1.11
N LEU A 37 1.77 1.77 -2.12
CA LEU A 37 1.38 1.85 -3.54
C LEU A 37 0.16 0.98 -3.84
N PHE A 38 0.13 -0.22 -3.28
CA PHE A 38 -1.01 -1.12 -3.42
C PHE A 38 -2.28 -0.50 -2.82
N LEU A 39 -2.22 0.09 -1.63
CA LEU A 39 -3.37 0.73 -0.99
C LEU A 39 -3.86 1.97 -1.77
N VAL A 40 -2.95 2.80 -2.29
CA VAL A 40 -3.32 3.96 -3.13
C VAL A 40 -4.16 3.50 -4.32
N GLU A 41 -3.74 2.44 -5.02
CA GLU A 41 -4.50 1.88 -6.12
C GLU A 41 -5.80 1.21 -5.68
N LEU A 42 -5.75 0.40 -4.61
CA LEU A 42 -6.91 -0.33 -4.11
C LEU A 42 -8.05 0.63 -3.75
N LEU A 43 -7.71 1.74 -3.10
CA LEU A 43 -8.65 2.73 -2.58
C LEU A 43 -9.08 3.77 -3.63
N GLY A 44 -8.53 3.71 -4.85
CA GLY A 44 -8.85 4.68 -5.90
C GLY A 44 -8.35 6.09 -5.61
N LEU A 45 -7.29 6.23 -4.80
CA LEU A 45 -6.67 7.52 -4.53
C LEU A 45 -5.94 8.03 -5.77
N LYS A 46 -5.76 9.36 -5.86
CA LYS A 46 -5.13 9.99 -7.02
C LYS A 46 -3.71 9.43 -7.24
N TRP A 47 -3.54 8.69 -8.33
CA TRP A 47 -2.22 8.23 -8.75
C TRP A 47 -1.40 9.38 -9.33
N THR A 48 -0.10 9.44 -9.00
CA THR A 48 0.81 10.52 -9.44
C THR A 48 2.09 9.95 -10.04
N LYS A 49 2.80 10.76 -10.83
CA LYS A 49 4.08 10.38 -11.45
C LYS A 49 5.14 9.91 -10.43
N GLN A 50 5.12 10.46 -9.21
CA GLN A 50 6.03 10.05 -8.14
C GLN A 50 5.81 8.58 -7.72
N TYR A 51 4.57 8.10 -7.79
CA TYR A 51 4.25 6.69 -7.52
C TYR A 51 4.76 5.77 -8.63
N ASP A 52 4.71 6.19 -9.90
CA ASP A 52 5.33 5.43 -11.00
C ASP A 52 6.84 5.31 -10.82
N GLU A 53 7.50 6.42 -10.46
CA GLU A 53 8.94 6.42 -10.20
C GLU A 53 9.33 5.56 -9.00
N MET A 54 8.48 5.49 -7.98
CA MET A 54 8.66 4.61 -6.83
C MET A 54 8.43 3.14 -7.21
N LEU A 55 7.40 2.85 -8.00
CA LEU A 55 7.08 1.51 -8.48
C LEU A 55 8.23 0.92 -9.32
N LYS A 56 8.88 1.74 -10.16
CA LYS A 56 10.05 1.31 -10.95
C LYS A 56 11.28 0.93 -10.11
N LYS A 57 11.34 1.36 -8.85
CA LYS A 57 12.50 1.17 -7.96
C LYS A 57 12.29 0.02 -6.95
N ILE A 58 11.13 -0.63 -6.95
CA ILE A 58 10.89 -1.76 -6.05
C ILE A 58 11.71 -2.97 -6.50
N GLY A 59 12.27 -3.70 -5.53
CA GLY A 59 13.03 -4.92 -5.74
C GLY A 59 12.14 -6.17 -5.88
N PRO A 60 12.75 -7.35 -6.08
CA PRO A 60 12.06 -8.57 -6.45
C PRO A 60 11.35 -9.30 -5.29
N SER A 61 11.45 -8.79 -4.06
CA SER A 61 10.85 -9.42 -2.87
C SER A 61 9.32 -9.41 -2.92
N PHE A 62 8.68 -10.36 -2.23
CA PHE A 62 7.21 -10.44 -2.12
C PHE A 62 6.77 -10.50 -0.64
N PRO A 63 6.96 -9.42 0.14
CA PRO A 63 6.44 -9.38 1.51
C PRO A 63 4.90 -9.49 1.52
N VAL A 64 4.35 -9.99 2.63
CA VAL A 64 2.90 -10.04 2.84
C VAL A 64 2.29 -8.64 2.85
N LEU A 65 1.11 -8.52 2.25
CA LEU A 65 0.28 -7.31 2.32
C LEU A 65 -0.09 -7.03 3.78
N ASP A 66 -0.72 -7.99 4.46
CA ASP A 66 -1.12 -7.88 5.87
C ASP A 66 -0.16 -8.61 6.80
N THR A 67 0.55 -7.84 7.63
CA THR A 67 1.57 -8.37 8.55
C THR A 67 0.99 -9.09 9.76
N SER A 68 -0.31 -8.94 10.05
CA SER A 68 -1.02 -9.74 11.07
C SER A 68 -1.45 -11.12 10.56
N GLY A 69 -1.42 -11.35 9.25
CA GLY A 69 -1.83 -12.60 8.64
C GLY A 69 -0.67 -13.58 8.39
N PRO A 70 -0.99 -14.84 8.05
CA PRO A 70 0.00 -15.85 7.67
C PRO A 70 0.78 -15.48 6.40
N ASP A 71 1.99 -16.06 6.25
CA ASP A 71 2.86 -15.86 5.08
C ASP A 71 2.43 -16.68 3.84
N GLN A 72 1.17 -16.52 3.44
CA GLN A 72 0.53 -17.24 2.33
C GLN A 72 -0.22 -16.28 1.39
N GLY A 73 -0.77 -16.78 0.29
CA GLY A 73 -1.62 -15.98 -0.60
C GLY A 73 -1.04 -15.72 -1.99
N ARG A 74 -1.80 -14.97 -2.81
CA ARG A 74 -1.53 -14.75 -4.24
C ARG A 74 -0.39 -13.75 -4.40
N LYS A 75 0.57 -14.04 -5.29
CA LYS A 75 1.58 -13.04 -5.68
C LYS A 75 0.99 -11.97 -6.59
N ASP A 76 1.26 -10.73 -6.26
CA ASP A 76 0.98 -9.56 -7.08
C ASP A 76 2.30 -8.98 -7.58
N SER A 77 2.65 -9.30 -8.82
CA SER A 77 3.92 -8.89 -9.43
C SER A 77 3.96 -7.40 -9.76
N LYS A 78 2.81 -6.72 -9.85
CA LYS A 78 2.79 -5.28 -10.10
C LYS A 78 3.40 -4.52 -8.93
N PHE A 79 3.02 -4.89 -7.71
CA PHE A 79 3.51 -4.25 -6.48
C PHE A 79 4.58 -5.05 -5.73
N GLY A 80 4.88 -6.27 -6.17
CA GLY A 80 5.79 -7.18 -5.48
C GLY A 80 5.26 -7.56 -4.09
N LEU A 81 4.00 -7.96 -3.98
CA LEU A 81 3.36 -8.31 -2.70
C LEU A 81 2.77 -9.71 -2.72
N LYS A 82 2.71 -10.36 -1.55
CA LYS A 82 1.88 -11.54 -1.32
C LYS A 82 0.55 -11.08 -0.71
N ILE A 83 -0.53 -11.16 -1.47
CA ILE A 83 -1.88 -10.76 -1.06
C ILE A 83 -2.48 -11.88 -0.21
N ASN A 84 -2.36 -11.72 1.11
CA ASN A 84 -2.71 -12.72 2.13
C ASN A 84 -4.02 -12.40 2.88
N ILE A 85 -4.76 -11.39 2.41
CA ILE A 85 -6.04 -10.94 2.94
C ILE A 85 -6.96 -10.62 1.76
N ASP A 86 -8.27 -10.85 1.92
CA ASP A 86 -9.25 -10.47 0.92
C ASP A 86 -9.32 -8.93 0.79
N THR A 87 -9.10 -8.43 -0.43
CA THR A 87 -9.09 -7.00 -0.73
C THR A 87 -10.48 -6.39 -0.69
N VAL A 88 -11.53 -7.20 -0.87
CA VAL A 88 -12.92 -6.80 -0.67
C VAL A 88 -13.17 -6.50 0.81
N THR A 89 -12.66 -7.35 1.71
CA THR A 89 -12.74 -7.11 3.16
C THR A 89 -12.06 -5.81 3.55
N ILE A 90 -10.87 -5.51 3.00
CA ILE A 90 -10.20 -4.22 3.24
C ILE A 90 -11.10 -3.05 2.84
N LYS A 91 -11.67 -3.08 1.62
CA LYS A 91 -12.57 -2.02 1.15
C LYS A 91 -13.79 -1.87 2.07
N ASN A 92 -14.48 -2.97 2.36
CA ASN A 92 -15.70 -2.94 3.16
C ASN A 92 -15.46 -2.39 4.57
N SER A 93 -14.35 -2.75 5.20
CA SER A 93 -13.98 -2.24 6.53
C SER A 93 -13.61 -0.75 6.56
N ILE A 94 -13.36 -0.13 5.40
CA ILE A 94 -13.03 1.29 5.29
C ILE A 94 -14.29 2.13 5.05
N PHE A 95 -15.25 1.62 4.27
CA PHE A 95 -16.51 2.31 3.98
C PHE A 95 -17.61 2.08 5.02
N THR A 96 -17.35 1.24 6.02
CA THR A 96 -18.23 0.99 7.18
C THR A 96 -17.65 1.64 8.43
#